data_AF-A0A3D1IA22-F1
#
_entry.id   AF-A0A3D1IA22-F1
#
_cell.length_a   1.000
_cell.length_b   1.000
_cell.length_c   1.000
_cell.angle_alpha   90.00
_cell.angle_beta   90.00
_cell.angle_gamma   90.00
#
_symmetry.space_group_name_H-M   'P 1'
#
loop_
_entity.id
_entity.type
_entity.pdbx_description
1 polymer ?
#
loop_
_entity_poly.entity_id
_entity_poly.type
_entity_poly.pdbx_seq_one_letter_code
_entity_poly.pdbx_strand_id
1 'polypeptide(L)'
;MSKRPPSGDGLRAEETFFQFLEGVARFVFWGGILASLVSVGLLVYTFLLFASPNGDASPDRAAANVEILRKVLAAGVLSVGVGAAYLFWGEEILGALLLIAAAALYFAPLIVPMVAGDAGVAAVVSRASLGAIQNAGTFLGLVAIAVIVLDVAQRMRLRAVYGAKADALRYGRNVGKEVDFQNVFLGKCWQLPYCRKFVRERCPIYHAQTTCWRERVGCMCEEDVIRGAMEGRPAPKNQEEAFRLIPYNQKLSAEAKAERCRSCVIYNERQKHKYRLAVPLLFAAYGGAVALWHRSMLQGVEGLIRKLDEVIGIATYREGQRMLTEQVPFVVQALLLACLIIVALAYSLKAVEYLIFKAKV
;
A
#
# COMPACT_ATOMS: atom_id res chain seq x y z
N MET A 1 -26.60 -11.53 -33.45
CA MET A 1 -27.35 -11.65 -32.19
C MET A 1 -27.09 -10.40 -31.34
N SER A 2 -28.03 -9.45 -31.37
CA SER A 2 -27.98 -8.21 -30.57
C SER A 2 -28.40 -8.53 -29.13
N LYS A 3 -27.51 -8.31 -28.17
CA LYS A 3 -27.85 -8.42 -26.74
C LYS A 3 -28.81 -7.27 -26.41
N ARG A 4 -30.04 -7.58 -26.01
CA ARG A 4 -30.97 -6.59 -25.45
C ARG A 4 -30.26 -5.89 -24.27
N PRO A 5 -30.33 -4.55 -24.18
CA PRO A 5 -29.83 -3.84 -23.01
C PRO A 5 -30.60 -4.34 -21.77
N PRO A 6 -29.92 -4.47 -20.61
CA PRO A 6 -30.58 -4.86 -19.37
C PRO A 6 -31.70 -3.88 -19.03
N SER A 7 -32.83 -4.40 -18.54
CA SER A 7 -34.00 -3.63 -18.13
C SER A 7 -33.65 -2.61 -17.02
N GLY A 8 -34.02 -1.34 -17.22
CA GLY A 8 -33.61 -0.20 -16.40
C GLY A 8 -34.10 -0.20 -14.93
N ASP A 9 -34.99 -1.10 -14.53
CA ASP A 9 -35.53 -1.13 -13.17
C ASP A 9 -34.52 -1.63 -12.12
N GLY A 10 -33.60 -2.53 -12.51
CA GLY A 10 -32.56 -3.04 -11.61
C GLY A 10 -31.52 -1.98 -11.25
N LEU A 11 -31.17 -1.11 -12.20
CA LEU A 11 -30.20 -0.03 -12.01
C LEU A 11 -30.71 1.02 -11.00
N ARG A 12 -32.02 1.31 -10.99
CA ARG A 12 -32.64 2.29 -10.08
C ARG A 12 -32.62 1.85 -8.61
N ALA A 13 -32.84 0.57 -8.35
CA ALA A 13 -32.82 0.04 -6.99
C ALA A 13 -31.41 0.09 -6.39
N GLU A 14 -30.39 -0.25 -7.19
CA GLU A 14 -28.98 -0.20 -6.80
C GLU A 14 -28.53 1.24 -6.50
N GLU A 15 -28.86 2.19 -7.37
CA GLU A 15 -28.57 3.62 -7.16
C GLU A 15 -29.22 4.16 -5.87
N THR A 16 -30.49 3.84 -5.63
CA THR A 16 -31.22 4.29 -4.43
C THR A 16 -30.59 3.74 -3.16
N PHE A 17 -30.16 2.47 -3.19
CA PHE A 17 -29.48 1.84 -2.05
C PHE A 17 -28.12 2.49 -1.76
N PHE A 18 -27.31 2.76 -2.78
CA PHE A 18 -26.02 3.45 -2.60
C PHE A 18 -26.18 4.86 -2.03
N GLN A 19 -27.17 5.62 -2.50
CA GLN A 19 -27.47 6.95 -1.96
C GLN A 19 -27.88 6.88 -0.48
N PHE A 20 -28.68 5.89 -0.10
CA PHE A 20 -29.06 5.68 1.30
C PHE A 20 -27.84 5.36 2.17
N LEU A 21 -26.99 4.41 1.75
CA LEU A 21 -25.77 4.06 2.48
C LEU A 21 -24.82 5.25 2.63
N GLU A 22 -24.67 6.07 1.58
CA GLU A 22 -23.88 7.30 1.65
C GLU A 22 -24.46 8.29 2.67
N GLY A 23 -25.78 8.46 2.70
CA GLY A 23 -26.47 9.27 3.70
C GLY A 23 -26.20 8.80 5.13
N VAL A 24 -26.30 7.49 5.37
CA VAL A 24 -25.99 6.88 6.68
C VAL A 24 -24.52 7.09 7.04
N ALA A 25 -23.59 6.89 6.10
CA ALA A 25 -22.17 7.07 6.34
C ALA A 25 -21.82 8.54 6.68
N ARG A 26 -22.42 9.51 5.99
CA ARG A 26 -22.27 10.95 6.31
C ARG A 26 -22.79 11.26 7.70
N PHE A 27 -23.96 10.74 8.07
CA PHE A 27 -24.52 10.92 9.40
C PHE A 27 -23.63 10.34 10.49
N VAL A 28 -23.15 9.10 10.31
CA VAL A 28 -22.24 8.41 11.25
C VAL A 28 -20.92 9.16 11.37
N PHE A 29 -20.35 9.63 10.27
CA PHE A 29 -19.10 10.38 10.26
C PHE A 29 -19.22 11.71 11.02
N TRP A 30 -20.19 12.57 10.64
CA TRP A 30 -20.37 13.88 11.26
C TRP A 30 -20.85 13.80 12.70
N GLY A 31 -21.77 12.87 12.99
CA GLY A 31 -22.20 12.57 14.37
C GLY A 31 -21.05 12.08 15.23
N GLY A 32 -20.19 11.23 14.68
CA GLY A 32 -18.97 10.76 15.33
C GLY A 32 -17.98 11.90 15.62
N ILE A 33 -17.77 12.83 14.68
CA ILE A 33 -16.91 14.01 14.87
C ILE A 33 -17.44 14.85 16.02
N LEU A 34 -18.74 15.20 15.99
CA LEU A 34 -19.36 16.02 17.03
C LEU A 34 -19.24 15.37 18.41
N ALA A 35 -19.60 14.09 18.52
CA ALA A 35 -19.49 13.33 19.77
C ALA A 35 -18.04 13.28 20.30
N SER A 36 -17.06 13.10 19.40
CA SER A 36 -15.64 13.06 19.75
C SER A 36 -15.15 14.41 20.25
N LEU A 37 -15.44 15.50 19.52
CA LEU A 37 -15.03 16.86 19.89
C LEU A 37 -15.63 17.29 21.23
N VAL A 38 -16.93 17.06 21.43
CA VAL A 38 -17.61 17.38 22.70
C VAL A 38 -16.99 16.57 23.85
N SER A 39 -16.76 15.27 23.66
CA SER A 39 -16.20 14.42 24.72
C SER A 39 -14.76 14.78 25.05
N VAL A 40 -13.90 15.04 24.05
CA VAL A 40 -12.52 15.51 24.26
C VAL A 40 -12.53 16.86 24.98
N GLY A 41 -13.36 17.81 24.53
CA GLY A 41 -13.46 19.12 25.17
C GLY A 41 -13.86 19.03 26.63
N LEU A 42 -14.86 18.21 26.97
CA LEU A 42 -15.30 18.00 28.36
C LEU A 42 -14.26 17.25 29.21
N LEU A 43 -13.53 16.29 28.64
CA LEU A 43 -12.44 15.59 29.34
C LEU A 43 -11.25 16.52 29.61
N VAL A 44 -10.87 17.37 28.65
CA VAL A 44 -9.83 18.39 28.83
C VAL A 44 -10.30 19.42 29.87
N TYR A 45 -11.55 19.88 29.80
CA TYR A 45 -12.12 20.78 30.81
C TYR A 45 -12.08 20.15 32.22
N THR A 46 -12.46 18.88 32.34
CA THR A 46 -12.39 18.13 33.62
C THR A 46 -10.94 18.07 34.12
N PHE A 47 -9.98 17.79 33.25
CA PHE A 47 -8.55 17.82 33.59
C PHE A 47 -8.14 19.20 34.14
N LEU A 48 -8.48 20.29 33.44
CA LEU A 48 -8.12 21.66 33.85
C LEU A 48 -8.73 22.05 35.21
N LEU A 49 -9.99 21.66 35.44
CA LEU A 49 -10.69 21.95 36.69
C LEU A 49 -10.02 21.29 37.91
N PHE A 50 -9.57 20.04 37.75
CA PHE A 50 -8.92 19.27 38.82
C PHE A 50 -7.39 19.43 38.86
N ALA A 51 -6.78 20.04 37.84
CA ALA A 51 -5.38 20.49 37.90
C ALA A 51 -5.23 21.77 38.75
N SER A 52 -6.29 22.59 38.84
CA SER A 52 -6.30 23.82 39.63
C SER A 52 -6.40 23.53 41.14
N PRO A 53 -5.59 24.19 42.00
CA PRO A 53 -5.62 24.00 43.45
C PRO A 53 -6.92 24.48 44.13
N ASN A 54 -7.76 25.25 43.43
CA ASN A 54 -8.99 25.86 43.97
C ASN A 54 -10.28 25.14 43.52
N GLY A 55 -10.18 23.91 43.03
CA GLY A 55 -11.34 23.18 42.51
C GLY A 55 -12.22 22.57 43.61
N ASP A 56 -13.33 23.23 43.97
CA ASP A 56 -14.36 22.72 44.92
C ASP A 56 -15.30 21.65 44.30
N ALA A 57 -14.86 20.96 43.25
CA ALA A 57 -15.69 19.98 42.55
C ALA A 57 -15.65 18.60 43.23
N SER A 58 -16.83 17.97 43.37
CA SER A 58 -16.93 16.62 43.95
C SER A 58 -16.22 15.58 43.06
N PRO A 59 -15.16 14.88 43.54
CA PRO A 59 -14.37 13.97 42.73
C PRO A 59 -15.17 12.75 42.22
N ASP A 60 -16.13 12.26 43.01
CA ASP A 60 -16.93 11.08 42.65
C ASP A 60 -17.83 11.33 41.43
N ARG A 61 -18.46 12.50 41.36
CA ARG A 61 -19.27 12.88 40.19
C ARG A 61 -18.40 13.07 38.95
N ALA A 62 -17.22 13.65 39.12
CA ALA A 62 -16.28 13.82 38.02
C ALA A 62 -15.80 12.47 37.47
N ALA A 63 -15.47 11.51 38.34
CA ALA A 63 -15.10 10.16 37.94
C ALA A 63 -16.22 9.45 37.15
N ALA A 64 -17.48 9.56 37.60
CA ALA A 64 -18.63 9.02 36.88
C ALA A 64 -18.81 9.67 35.49
N ASN A 65 -18.64 10.98 35.39
CA ASN A 65 -18.71 11.70 34.12
C ASN A 65 -17.58 11.28 33.15
N VAL A 66 -16.35 11.12 33.65
CA VAL A 66 -15.21 10.65 32.85
C VAL A 66 -15.50 9.28 32.24
N GLU A 67 -16.12 8.37 33.00
CA GLU A 67 -16.47 7.04 32.49
C GLU A 67 -17.52 7.07 31.37
N ILE A 68 -18.53 7.95 31.48
CA ILE A 68 -19.52 8.15 30.42
C ILE A 68 -18.86 8.75 29.19
N LEU A 69 -18.08 9.82 29.37
CA LEU A 69 -17.37 10.50 28.28
C LEU A 69 -16.37 9.58 27.58
N ARG A 70 -15.72 8.67 28.31
CA ARG A 70 -14.84 7.63 27.73
C ARG A 70 -15.60 6.74 26.75
N LYS A 71 -16.80 6.27 27.11
CA LYS A 71 -17.64 5.43 26.25
C LYS A 71 -18.15 6.19 25.03
N VAL A 72 -18.63 7.43 25.23
CA VAL A 72 -19.11 8.29 24.14
C VAL A 72 -17.97 8.62 23.17
N LEU A 73 -16.79 8.95 23.69
CA LEU A 73 -15.61 9.22 22.88
C LEU A 73 -15.18 7.99 22.08
N ALA A 74 -15.14 6.81 22.70
CA ALA A 74 -14.81 5.56 22.01
C ALA A 74 -15.78 5.26 20.86
N ALA A 75 -17.10 5.40 21.10
CA ALA A 75 -18.11 5.24 20.05
C ALA A 75 -17.97 6.32 18.95
N GLY A 76 -17.67 7.56 19.35
CA GLY A 76 -17.44 8.68 18.45
C GLY A 76 -16.27 8.41 17.50
N VAL A 77 -15.10 8.08 18.02
CA VAL A 77 -13.90 7.86 17.18
C VAL A 77 -14.04 6.63 16.28
N LEU A 78 -14.71 5.56 16.73
CA LEU A 78 -15.03 4.42 15.88
C LEU A 78 -15.97 4.81 14.74
N SER A 79 -16.99 5.62 15.03
CA SER A 79 -17.92 6.16 14.03
C SER A 79 -17.20 7.05 13.01
N VAL A 80 -16.27 7.90 13.47
CA VAL A 80 -15.40 8.69 12.58
C VAL A 80 -14.57 7.78 11.69
N GLY A 81 -13.89 6.78 12.26
CA GLY A 81 -13.03 5.88 11.50
C GLY A 81 -13.79 5.09 10.44
N VAL A 82 -14.93 4.49 10.78
CA VAL A 82 -15.77 3.72 9.84
C VAL A 82 -16.44 4.61 8.81
N GLY A 83 -17.01 5.75 9.23
CA GLY A 83 -17.64 6.70 8.33
C GLY A 83 -16.64 7.31 7.34
N ALA A 84 -15.45 7.68 7.82
CA ALA A 84 -14.38 8.19 6.96
C ALA A 84 -13.89 7.14 5.96
N ALA A 85 -13.70 5.89 6.41
CA ALA A 85 -13.32 4.79 5.55
C ALA A 85 -14.33 4.58 4.42
N TYR A 86 -15.63 4.62 4.70
CA TYR A 86 -16.65 4.49 3.67
C TYR A 86 -16.67 5.67 2.70
N LEU A 87 -16.68 6.91 3.21
CA LEU A 87 -16.87 8.11 2.40
C LEU A 87 -15.67 8.47 1.53
N PHE A 88 -14.46 8.22 2.02
CA PHE A 88 -13.20 8.64 1.39
C PHE A 88 -12.36 7.45 0.93
N TRP A 89 -12.98 6.29 0.69
CA TRP A 89 -12.27 5.08 0.27
C TRP A 89 -11.50 5.32 -1.05
N GLY A 90 -10.21 4.99 -1.06
CA GLY A 90 -9.33 5.17 -2.21
C GLY A 90 -8.50 6.46 -2.19
N GLU A 91 -8.83 7.43 -1.35
CA GLU A 91 -8.01 8.62 -1.16
C GLU A 91 -6.68 8.27 -0.47
N GLU A 92 -5.56 8.68 -1.07
CA GLU A 92 -4.21 8.34 -0.58
C GLU A 92 -3.91 8.92 0.81
N ILE A 93 -4.56 10.04 1.13
CA ILE A 93 -4.35 10.78 2.37
C ILE A 93 -5.18 10.28 3.54
N LEU A 94 -6.23 9.48 3.31
CA LEU A 94 -7.20 9.07 4.34
C LEU A 94 -6.51 8.36 5.51
N GLY A 95 -5.73 7.32 5.22
CA GLY A 95 -5.04 6.55 6.25
C GLY A 95 -4.05 7.40 7.06
N ALA A 96 -3.36 8.33 6.40
CA ALA A 96 -2.43 9.26 7.06
C ALA A 96 -3.17 10.23 7.99
N LEU A 97 -4.29 10.81 7.55
CA LEU A 97 -5.10 11.71 8.37
C LEU A 97 -5.68 11.00 9.60
N LEU A 98 -6.18 9.77 9.45
CA LEU A 98 -6.68 8.97 10.58
C LEU A 98 -5.55 8.63 11.57
N LEU A 99 -4.35 8.30 11.09
CA LEU A 99 -3.19 8.07 11.95
C LEU A 99 -2.73 9.33 12.68
N ILE A 100 -2.74 10.50 12.03
CA ILE A 100 -2.40 11.78 12.66
C ILE A 100 -3.42 12.10 13.76
N ALA A 101 -4.71 11.95 13.48
CA ALA A 101 -5.76 12.14 14.47
C ALA A 101 -5.63 11.16 15.65
N ALA A 102 -5.36 9.88 15.37
CA ALA A 102 -5.10 8.87 16.39
C ALA A 102 -3.88 9.22 17.26
N ALA A 103 -2.79 9.68 16.64
CA ALA A 103 -1.59 10.11 17.34
C ALA A 103 -1.85 11.33 18.23
N ALA A 104 -2.59 12.33 17.73
CA ALA A 104 -2.95 13.52 18.51
C ALA A 104 -3.74 13.16 19.78
N LEU A 105 -4.69 12.22 19.68
CA LEU A 105 -5.43 11.72 20.84
C LEU A 105 -4.56 10.85 21.76
N TYR A 106 -3.74 9.97 21.20
CA TYR A 106 -2.87 9.07 21.96
C TYR A 106 -1.83 9.84 22.78
N PHE A 107 -1.25 10.90 22.21
CA PHE A 107 -0.28 11.76 22.88
C PHE A 107 -0.91 12.92 23.67
N ALA A 108 -2.24 12.94 23.83
CA ALA A 108 -2.91 13.94 24.66
C ALA A 108 -2.38 14.02 26.11
N PRO A 109 -2.03 12.90 26.79
CA PRO A 109 -1.43 12.97 28.12
C PRO A 109 -0.08 13.69 28.18
N LEU A 110 0.61 13.84 27.05
CA LEU A 110 1.85 14.60 26.93
C LEU A 110 1.56 16.06 26.57
N ILE A 111 0.71 16.27 25.56
CA ILE A 111 0.43 17.60 24.99
C ILE A 111 -0.35 18.47 25.97
N VAL A 112 -1.37 17.92 26.63
CA VAL A 112 -2.28 18.70 27.48
C VAL A 112 -1.55 19.27 28.71
N PRO A 113 -0.81 18.48 29.52
CA PRO A 113 -0.08 19.04 30.66
C PRO A 113 1.04 20.00 30.25
N MET A 114 1.64 19.83 29.07
CA MET A 114 2.65 20.77 28.55
C MET A 114 2.08 22.18 28.34
N VAL A 115 0.80 22.29 27.95
CA VAL A 115 0.12 23.57 27.74
C VAL A 115 -0.54 24.09 29.02
N ALA A 116 -1.08 23.19 29.84
CA ALA A 116 -1.94 23.52 30.97
C ALA A 116 -1.23 23.50 32.34
N GLY A 117 -0.01 22.99 32.43
CA GLY A 117 0.69 22.74 33.69
C GLY A 117 0.44 21.34 34.26
N ASP A 118 1.26 20.96 35.25
CA ASP A 118 1.16 19.66 35.90
C ASP A 118 -0.01 19.61 36.89
N ALA A 119 -0.72 18.48 36.93
CA ALA A 119 -1.86 18.32 37.82
C ALA A 119 -1.40 18.13 39.28
N GLY A 120 -1.92 18.97 40.18
CA GLY A 120 -1.69 18.87 41.62
C GLY A 120 -2.44 17.71 42.31
N VAL A 121 -2.90 17.95 43.54
CA VAL A 121 -3.36 16.94 44.54
C VAL A 121 -4.49 16.00 44.06
N ALA A 122 -5.28 16.35 43.04
CA ALA A 122 -6.34 15.49 42.47
C ALA A 122 -5.86 14.59 41.31
N ALA A 123 -4.70 13.95 41.47
CA ALA A 123 -4.02 13.20 40.42
C ALA A 123 -4.87 12.08 39.78
N VAL A 124 -5.86 11.51 40.48
CA VAL A 124 -6.64 10.36 39.99
C VAL A 124 -7.61 10.74 38.86
N VAL A 125 -8.43 11.78 39.04
CA VAL A 125 -9.44 12.19 38.04
C VAL A 125 -8.76 12.78 36.80
N SER A 126 -7.70 13.56 37.00
CA SER A 126 -6.90 14.15 35.93
C SER A 126 -6.23 13.07 35.07
N ARG A 127 -5.63 12.05 35.69
CA ARG A 127 -5.06 10.89 34.97
C ARG A 127 -6.12 10.07 34.26
N ALA A 128 -7.27 9.82 34.89
CA ALA A 128 -8.36 9.08 34.27
C ALA A 128 -8.91 9.79 33.01
N SER A 129 -9.02 11.12 33.06
CA SER A 129 -9.48 11.94 31.92
C SER A 129 -8.53 11.85 30.73
N LEU A 130 -7.22 12.02 30.97
CA LEU A 130 -6.20 11.90 29.92
C LEU A 130 -6.09 10.46 29.40
N GLY A 131 -6.20 9.46 30.28
CA GLY A 131 -6.25 8.05 29.89
C GLY A 131 -7.44 7.70 29.01
N ALA A 132 -8.60 8.33 29.23
CA ALA A 132 -9.77 8.16 28.36
C ALA A 132 -9.51 8.69 26.94
N ILE A 133 -8.85 9.85 26.80
CA ILE A 133 -8.47 10.42 25.50
C ILE A 133 -7.41 9.53 24.81
N GLN A 134 -6.41 9.07 25.56
CA GLN A 134 -5.38 8.17 25.03
C GLN A 134 -5.97 6.87 24.49
N ASN A 135 -6.90 6.24 25.23
CA ASN A 135 -7.60 5.03 24.80
C ASN A 135 -8.39 5.26 23.50
N ALA A 136 -9.02 6.42 23.34
CA ALA A 136 -9.69 6.78 22.10
C ALA A 136 -8.72 6.88 20.92
N GLY A 137 -7.53 7.44 21.15
CA GLY A 137 -6.43 7.43 20.18
C GLY A 137 -6.02 6.02 19.79
N THR A 138 -5.96 5.08 20.74
CA THR A 138 -5.68 3.66 20.45
C THR A 138 -6.75 3.03 19.56
N PHE A 139 -8.05 3.25 19.86
CA PHE A 139 -9.14 2.71 19.05
C PHE A 139 -9.14 3.27 17.63
N LEU A 140 -8.97 4.59 17.48
CA LEU A 140 -8.89 5.23 16.17
C LEU A 140 -7.65 4.73 15.39
N GLY A 141 -6.53 4.56 16.09
CA GLY A 141 -5.30 4.02 15.51
C GLY A 141 -5.48 2.61 14.95
N LEU A 142 -6.18 1.73 15.68
CA LEU A 142 -6.51 0.38 15.19
C LEU A 142 -7.33 0.41 13.90
N VAL A 143 -8.36 1.27 13.84
CA VAL A 143 -9.16 1.46 12.62
C VAL A 143 -8.30 2.02 11.48
N ALA A 144 -7.46 3.01 11.75
CA ALA A 144 -6.57 3.62 10.77
C ALA A 144 -5.62 2.57 10.15
N ILE A 145 -5.01 1.70 10.96
CA ILE A 145 -4.18 0.61 10.46
C ILE A 145 -4.99 -0.33 9.59
N ALA A 146 -6.17 -0.75 10.04
CA ALA A 146 -7.00 -1.68 9.29
C ALA A 146 -7.35 -1.12 7.90
N VAL A 147 -7.71 0.16 7.84
CA VAL A 147 -7.96 0.88 6.57
C VAL A 147 -6.70 0.88 5.69
N ILE A 148 -5.54 1.22 6.24
CA ILE A 148 -4.28 1.23 5.48
C ILE A 148 -3.93 -0.17 4.96
N VAL A 149 -4.06 -1.21 5.79
CA VAL A 149 -3.77 -2.59 5.39
C VAL A 149 -4.68 -3.03 4.24
N LEU A 150 -5.99 -2.73 4.34
CA LEU A 150 -6.95 -3.04 3.29
C LEU A 150 -6.70 -2.25 2.00
N ASP A 151 -6.40 -0.95 2.09
CA ASP A 151 -6.07 -0.11 0.94
C ASP A 151 -4.78 -0.62 0.26
N VAL A 152 -3.75 -0.92 1.04
CA VAL A 152 -2.51 -1.54 0.52
C VAL A 152 -2.83 -2.88 -0.16
N ALA A 153 -3.62 -3.77 0.46
CA ALA A 153 -4.01 -5.04 -0.13
C ALA A 153 -4.82 -4.88 -1.44
N GLN A 154 -5.71 -3.89 -1.52
CA GLN A 154 -6.46 -3.60 -2.74
C GLN A 154 -5.54 -3.05 -3.83
N ARG A 155 -4.67 -2.10 -3.51
CA ARG A 155 -3.67 -1.56 -4.44
C ARG A 155 -2.71 -2.63 -4.92
N MET A 156 -2.35 -3.60 -4.07
CA MET A 156 -1.57 -4.76 -4.45
C MET A 156 -2.29 -5.60 -5.50
N ARG A 157 -3.56 -5.94 -5.24
CA ARG A 157 -4.36 -6.74 -6.18
C ARG A 157 -4.48 -6.03 -7.52
N LEU A 158 -4.74 -4.73 -7.51
CA LEU A 158 -4.80 -3.90 -8.71
C LEU A 158 -3.45 -3.88 -9.44
N ARG A 159 -2.33 -3.67 -8.73
CA ARG A 159 -0.98 -3.68 -9.33
C ARG A 159 -0.59 -5.06 -9.87
N ALA A 160 -1.01 -6.15 -9.24
CA ALA A 160 -0.74 -7.51 -9.69
C ALA A 160 -1.54 -7.87 -10.96
N VAL A 161 -2.76 -7.35 -11.10
CA VAL A 161 -3.63 -7.59 -12.27
C VAL A 161 -3.27 -6.69 -13.45
N TYR A 162 -3.18 -5.38 -13.22
CA TYR A 162 -2.99 -4.40 -14.29
C TYR A 162 -1.51 -4.14 -14.60
N GLY A 163 -0.60 -4.47 -13.69
CA GLY A 163 0.82 -4.14 -13.76
C GLY A 163 1.09 -2.69 -13.32
N ALA A 164 2.34 -2.38 -12.96
CA ALA A 164 2.77 -0.98 -12.83
C ALA A 164 2.53 -0.27 -14.18
N LYS A 165 1.97 0.95 -14.13
CA LYS A 165 1.47 1.75 -15.26
C LYS A 165 2.07 1.31 -16.61
N ALA A 166 1.20 0.86 -17.52
CA ALA A 166 1.48 0.76 -18.95
C ALA A 166 2.11 2.04 -19.53
N ASP A 167 2.10 3.15 -18.78
CA ASP A 167 2.77 4.38 -19.12
C ASP A 167 4.30 4.33 -19.19
N ALA A 168 4.95 3.48 -18.39
CA ALA A 168 6.41 3.33 -18.44
C ALA A 168 6.89 2.63 -19.73
N LEU A 169 6.00 1.90 -20.40
CA LEU A 169 6.27 1.25 -21.67
C LEU A 169 5.99 2.23 -22.82
N ARG A 170 6.96 3.09 -23.13
CA ARG A 170 6.88 4.09 -24.22
C ARG A 170 6.68 3.46 -25.61
N TYR A 171 7.20 2.25 -25.84
CA TYR A 171 7.06 1.52 -27.10
C TYR A 171 6.03 0.39 -26.97
N GLY A 172 5.03 0.39 -27.86
CA GLY A 172 4.06 -0.72 -27.99
C GLY A 172 2.67 -0.48 -27.41
N ARG A 173 2.39 0.70 -26.84
CA ARG A 173 1.09 1.01 -26.20
C ARG A 173 -0.12 0.82 -27.13
N ASN A 174 0.07 1.04 -28.43
CA ASN A 174 -0.95 0.91 -29.47
C ASN A 174 -0.76 -0.35 -30.35
N VAL A 175 0.13 -1.27 -29.98
CA VAL A 175 0.34 -2.49 -30.76
C VAL A 175 -0.74 -3.49 -30.36
N GLY A 176 -1.59 -3.85 -31.33
CA GLY A 176 -2.64 -4.85 -31.16
C GLY A 176 -2.08 -6.18 -30.67
N LYS A 177 -2.78 -6.80 -29.72
CA LYS A 177 -2.49 -8.16 -29.26
C LYS A 177 -3.10 -9.17 -30.22
N GLU A 178 -2.34 -10.19 -30.57
CA GLU A 178 -2.83 -11.34 -31.32
C GLU A 178 -3.81 -12.14 -30.46
N VAL A 179 -4.77 -12.81 -31.09
CA VAL A 179 -5.75 -13.67 -30.39
C VAL A 179 -5.20 -15.09 -30.22
N ASP A 180 -4.39 -15.55 -31.18
CA ASP A 180 -3.84 -16.90 -31.24
C ASP A 180 -2.48 -17.00 -30.53
N PHE A 181 -2.46 -16.92 -29.20
CA PHE A 181 -1.25 -17.11 -28.40
C PHE A 181 -1.51 -17.97 -27.16
N GLN A 182 -0.48 -18.70 -26.72
CA GLN A 182 -0.49 -19.43 -25.46
C GLN A 182 0.27 -18.61 -24.42
N ASN A 183 -0.43 -17.89 -23.54
CA ASN A 183 0.21 -17.00 -22.56
C ASN A 183 0.97 -17.78 -21.47
N VAL A 184 2.15 -18.30 -21.82
CA VAL A 184 3.02 -19.03 -20.90
C VAL A 184 3.84 -18.03 -20.09
N PHE A 185 3.87 -18.22 -18.77
CA PHE A 185 4.67 -17.41 -17.87
C PHE A 185 6.16 -17.47 -18.26
N LEU A 186 6.77 -16.29 -18.49
CA LEU A 186 8.13 -16.16 -19.02
C LEU A 186 8.42 -16.96 -20.30
N GLY A 187 7.38 -17.20 -21.12
CA GLY A 187 7.47 -17.99 -22.34
C GLY A 187 8.37 -17.40 -23.44
N LYS A 188 8.51 -18.18 -24.51
CA LYS A 188 9.21 -17.82 -25.74
C LYS A 188 8.46 -16.69 -26.48
N CYS A 189 9.11 -16.01 -27.41
CA CYS A 189 8.51 -14.81 -28.04
C CYS A 189 7.18 -15.07 -28.74
N TRP A 190 7.00 -16.24 -29.36
CA TRP A 190 5.75 -16.64 -30.03
C TRP A 190 4.61 -17.08 -29.11
N GLN A 191 4.91 -17.34 -27.83
CA GLN A 191 3.93 -17.61 -26.79
C GLN A 191 3.35 -16.31 -26.22
N LEU A 192 3.98 -15.16 -26.51
CA LEU A 192 3.53 -13.84 -26.06
C LEU A 192 2.59 -13.19 -27.08
N PRO A 193 1.67 -12.31 -26.64
CA PRO A 193 0.59 -11.76 -27.48
C PRO A 193 1.04 -10.84 -28.62
N TYR A 194 2.33 -10.53 -28.73
CA TYR A 194 2.85 -9.56 -29.69
C TYR A 194 3.57 -10.19 -30.88
N CYS A 195 3.67 -11.52 -30.93
CA CYS A 195 4.28 -12.22 -32.05
C CYS A 195 3.22 -12.60 -33.09
N ARG A 196 3.25 -11.93 -34.24
CA ARG A 196 2.25 -12.08 -35.30
C ARG A 196 2.38 -13.40 -36.04
N LYS A 197 1.24 -13.95 -36.47
CA LYS A 197 1.18 -15.25 -37.16
C LYS A 197 2.07 -15.32 -38.41
N PHE A 198 2.04 -14.29 -39.26
CA PHE A 198 2.87 -14.25 -40.47
C PHE A 198 4.38 -14.25 -40.16
N VAL A 199 4.79 -13.63 -39.04
CA VAL A 199 6.18 -13.68 -38.59
C VAL A 199 6.51 -15.08 -38.12
N ARG A 200 5.65 -15.71 -37.29
CA ARG A 200 5.88 -17.07 -36.76
C ARG A 200 6.11 -18.10 -37.87
N GLU A 201 5.28 -18.08 -38.91
CA GLU A 201 5.38 -19.03 -40.02
C GLU A 201 6.71 -18.97 -40.76
N ARG A 202 7.36 -17.81 -40.79
CA ARG A 202 8.62 -17.57 -41.54
C ARG A 202 9.84 -17.33 -40.65
N CYS A 203 9.67 -17.34 -39.33
CA CYS A 203 10.75 -17.01 -38.39
C CYS A 203 11.66 -18.22 -38.15
N PRO A 204 12.97 -18.15 -38.45
CA PRO A 204 13.88 -19.27 -38.17
C PRO A 204 13.98 -19.58 -36.67
N ILE A 205 13.80 -18.59 -35.79
CA ILE A 205 13.86 -18.76 -34.33
C ILE A 205 12.66 -19.56 -33.81
N TYR A 206 11.48 -19.36 -34.42
CA TYR A 206 10.27 -20.11 -34.09
C TYR A 206 10.45 -21.59 -34.43
N HIS A 207 10.92 -21.89 -35.65
CA HIS A 207 11.16 -23.27 -36.11
C HIS A 207 12.35 -23.93 -35.40
N ALA A 208 13.39 -23.15 -35.06
CA ALA A 208 14.49 -23.62 -34.22
C ALA A 208 14.08 -23.86 -32.75
N GLN A 209 12.89 -23.42 -32.34
CA GLN A 209 12.37 -23.53 -30.97
C GLN A 209 13.26 -22.85 -29.91
N THR A 210 14.05 -21.83 -30.27
CA THR A 210 14.95 -21.10 -29.36
C THR A 210 14.37 -19.76 -28.89
N THR A 211 14.95 -19.16 -27.83
CA THR A 211 14.48 -17.88 -27.29
C THR A 211 15.21 -16.70 -27.91
N CYS A 212 14.47 -15.82 -28.61
CA CYS A 212 15.06 -14.68 -29.31
C CYS A 212 15.80 -13.68 -28.39
N TRP A 213 15.39 -13.54 -27.13
CA TRP A 213 15.95 -12.57 -26.19
C TRP A 213 17.25 -13.06 -25.53
N ARG A 214 17.45 -14.37 -25.43
CA ARG A 214 18.67 -14.98 -24.86
C ARG A 214 19.83 -14.87 -25.85
N GLU A 215 19.55 -15.22 -27.10
CA GLU A 215 20.51 -15.15 -28.21
C GLU A 215 20.64 -13.74 -28.81
N ARG A 216 19.77 -12.80 -28.41
CA ARG A 216 19.68 -11.42 -28.95
C ARG A 216 19.50 -11.36 -30.47
N VAL A 217 18.76 -12.32 -31.03
CA VAL A 217 18.53 -12.48 -32.48
C VAL A 217 17.08 -12.21 -32.90
N GLY A 218 16.27 -11.56 -32.06
CA GLY A 218 14.84 -11.34 -32.36
C GLY A 218 14.56 -10.28 -33.42
N CYS A 219 13.29 -10.20 -33.86
CA CYS A 219 12.82 -9.26 -34.90
C CYS A 219 13.18 -7.76 -34.73
N MET A 220 13.46 -7.30 -33.52
CA MET A 220 13.93 -5.92 -33.25
C MET A 220 15.45 -5.82 -33.06
N CYS A 221 16.11 -6.93 -32.75
CA CYS A 221 17.57 -6.99 -32.59
C CYS A 221 18.26 -7.26 -33.93
N GLU A 222 17.59 -8.05 -34.78
CA GLU A 222 18.02 -8.50 -36.09
C GLU A 222 16.93 -8.19 -37.11
N GLU A 223 17.11 -7.10 -37.85
CA GLU A 223 16.16 -6.59 -38.86
C GLU A 223 15.93 -7.61 -39.99
N ASP A 224 16.90 -8.48 -40.25
CA ASP A 224 16.82 -9.54 -41.25
C ASP A 224 15.71 -10.55 -40.96
N VAL A 225 15.37 -10.78 -39.68
CA VAL A 225 14.30 -11.70 -39.30
C VAL A 225 12.94 -11.15 -39.73
N ILE A 226 12.69 -9.85 -39.50
CA ILE A 226 11.41 -9.24 -39.89
C ILE A 226 11.37 -8.98 -41.39
N ARG A 227 12.48 -8.55 -42.00
CA ARG A 227 12.60 -8.37 -43.45
C ARG A 227 12.37 -9.67 -44.20
N GLY A 228 12.99 -10.77 -43.77
CA GLY A 228 12.79 -12.10 -44.37
C GLY A 228 11.34 -12.58 -44.26
N ALA A 229 10.65 -12.28 -43.15
CA ALA A 229 9.24 -12.59 -42.98
C ALA A 229 8.35 -11.76 -43.92
N MET A 230 8.65 -10.46 -44.11
CA MET A 230 7.91 -9.57 -45.02
C MET A 230 8.14 -9.92 -46.50
N GLU A 231 9.36 -10.33 -46.85
CA GLU A 231 9.72 -10.79 -48.20
C GLU A 231 9.21 -12.21 -48.51
N GLY A 232 8.63 -12.90 -47.53
CA GLY A 232 8.12 -14.26 -47.71
C GLY A 232 9.21 -15.31 -47.92
N ARG A 233 10.40 -15.12 -47.35
CA ARG A 233 11.46 -16.15 -47.39
C ARG A 233 10.99 -17.41 -46.67
N PRO A 234 11.12 -18.60 -47.25
CA PRO A 234 10.74 -19.84 -46.59
C PRO A 234 11.74 -20.15 -45.47
N ALA A 235 11.23 -20.47 -44.27
CA ALA A 235 12.05 -21.05 -43.20
C ALA A 235 11.85 -22.57 -43.20
N PRO A 236 12.93 -23.37 -43.10
CA PRO A 236 12.82 -24.81 -43.01
C PRO A 236 12.12 -25.21 -41.71
N LYS A 237 11.32 -26.28 -41.78
CA LYS A 237 10.63 -26.85 -40.62
C LYS A 237 11.55 -27.70 -39.73
N ASN A 238 12.68 -28.16 -40.29
CA ASN A 238 13.70 -28.91 -39.56
C ASN A 238 14.41 -27.98 -38.57
N GLN A 239 14.45 -28.38 -37.30
CA GLN A 239 14.96 -27.54 -36.21
C GLN A 239 16.45 -27.17 -36.40
N GLU A 240 17.29 -28.11 -36.83
CA GLU A 240 18.73 -27.89 -37.02
C GLU A 240 19.02 -26.94 -38.19
N GLU A 241 18.31 -27.11 -39.31
CA GLU A 241 18.43 -26.23 -40.46
C GLU A 241 17.94 -24.81 -40.13
N ALA A 242 16.84 -24.70 -39.38
CA ALA A 242 16.30 -23.42 -38.94
C ALA A 242 17.28 -22.70 -38.01
N PHE A 243 17.98 -23.42 -37.14
CA PHE A 243 19.00 -22.86 -36.26
C PHE A 243 20.19 -22.29 -37.04
N ARG A 244 20.65 -22.98 -38.09
CA ARG A 244 21.74 -22.50 -38.97
C ARG A 244 21.37 -21.25 -39.77
N LEU A 245 20.07 -21.02 -40.01
CA LEU A 245 19.55 -19.86 -40.73
C LEU A 245 19.22 -18.65 -39.84
N ILE A 246 19.52 -18.72 -38.53
CA ILE A 246 19.36 -17.56 -37.64
C ILE A 246 20.38 -16.49 -38.07
N PRO A 247 19.94 -15.28 -38.46
CA PRO A 247 20.86 -14.23 -38.86
C PRO A 247 21.55 -13.63 -37.63
N TYR A 248 22.87 -13.41 -37.74
CA TYR A 248 23.67 -12.73 -36.74
C TYR A 248 24.32 -11.50 -37.38
N ASN A 249 23.78 -10.32 -37.10
CA ASN A 249 24.34 -9.08 -37.62
C ASN A 249 25.65 -8.74 -36.89
N GLN A 250 26.77 -8.85 -37.59
CA GLN A 250 28.09 -8.51 -37.04
C GLN A 250 28.36 -7.00 -36.98
N LYS A 251 27.50 -6.16 -37.57
CA LYS A 251 27.66 -4.69 -37.61
C LYS A 251 27.26 -4.00 -36.30
N LEU A 252 26.42 -4.63 -35.50
CA LEU A 252 25.97 -4.09 -34.21
C LEU A 252 26.72 -4.74 -33.06
N SER A 253 27.22 -3.93 -32.13
CA SER A 253 27.81 -4.44 -30.89
C SER A 253 26.76 -5.21 -30.08
N ALA A 254 27.23 -6.14 -29.25
CA ALA A 254 26.35 -6.92 -28.39
C ALA A 254 25.51 -6.03 -27.44
N GLU A 255 26.05 -4.88 -27.02
CA GLU A 255 25.38 -3.89 -26.18
C GLU A 255 24.27 -3.16 -26.94
N ALA A 256 24.54 -2.71 -28.17
CA ALA A 256 23.52 -2.09 -29.02
C ALA A 256 22.35 -3.05 -29.29
N LYS A 257 22.63 -4.33 -29.52
CA LYS A 257 21.58 -5.37 -29.63
C LYS A 257 20.80 -5.54 -28.33
N ALA A 258 21.46 -5.48 -27.18
CA ALA A 258 20.78 -5.56 -25.88
C ALA A 258 19.85 -4.37 -25.65
N GLU A 259 20.26 -3.16 -26.03
CA GLU A 259 19.45 -1.95 -25.92
C GLU A 259 18.21 -2.01 -26.81
N ARG A 260 18.35 -2.47 -28.06
CA ARG A 260 17.21 -2.75 -28.96
C ARG A 260 16.29 -3.85 -28.42
N CYS A 261 16.85 -4.90 -27.84
CA CYS A 261 16.06 -5.95 -27.19
C CYS A 261 15.25 -5.38 -26.02
N ARG A 262 15.89 -4.52 -25.20
CA ARG A 262 15.25 -3.85 -24.08
C ARG A 262 14.07 -2.97 -24.55
N SER A 263 14.14 -2.32 -25.70
CA SER A 263 13.02 -1.52 -26.23
C SER A 263 11.91 -2.34 -26.90
N CYS A 264 12.13 -3.63 -27.17
CA CYS A 264 11.15 -4.51 -27.81
C CYS A 264 9.89 -4.74 -26.94
N VAL A 265 8.71 -4.69 -27.57
CA VAL A 265 7.41 -4.92 -26.91
C VAL A 265 7.31 -6.33 -26.31
N ILE A 266 7.83 -7.35 -27.01
CA ILE A 266 7.85 -8.73 -26.53
C ILE A 266 8.71 -8.85 -25.26
N TYR A 267 9.86 -8.19 -25.24
CA TYR A 267 10.74 -8.20 -24.08
C TYR A 267 10.10 -7.48 -22.87
N ASN A 268 9.42 -6.36 -23.12
CA ASN A 268 8.68 -5.63 -22.10
C ASN A 268 7.53 -6.46 -21.48
N GLU A 269 6.81 -7.25 -22.29
CA GLU A 269 5.78 -8.16 -21.75
C GLU A 269 6.40 -9.25 -20.86
N ARG A 270 7.61 -9.72 -21.21
CA ARG A 270 8.36 -10.62 -20.34
C ARG A 270 8.76 -9.96 -19.02
N GLN A 271 9.17 -8.69 -19.04
CA GLN A 271 9.42 -7.92 -17.80
C GLN A 271 8.13 -7.77 -16.97
N LYS A 272 6.97 -7.60 -17.62
CA LYS A 272 5.67 -7.62 -16.94
C LYS A 272 5.40 -8.96 -16.26
N HIS A 273 5.73 -10.09 -16.88
CA HIS A 273 5.64 -11.41 -16.25
C HIS A 273 6.58 -11.51 -15.03
N LYS A 274 7.85 -11.09 -15.15
CA LYS A 274 8.77 -11.02 -14.00
C LYS A 274 8.18 -10.20 -12.85
N TYR A 275 7.65 -9.01 -13.14
CA TYR A 275 7.04 -8.14 -12.14
C TYR A 275 5.83 -8.80 -11.47
N ARG A 276 4.96 -9.44 -12.25
CA ARG A 276 3.77 -10.16 -11.76
C ARG A 276 4.11 -11.27 -10.77
N LEU A 277 5.29 -11.88 -10.88
CA LEU A 277 5.80 -12.86 -9.90
C LEU A 277 6.58 -12.21 -8.76
N ALA A 278 7.41 -11.20 -9.06
CA ALA A 278 8.24 -10.53 -8.06
C ALA A 278 7.39 -9.85 -6.97
N VAL A 279 6.26 -9.25 -7.34
CA VAL A 279 5.35 -8.60 -6.38
C VAL A 279 4.85 -9.60 -5.32
N PRO A 280 4.12 -10.68 -5.64
CA PRO A 280 3.62 -11.61 -4.62
C PRO A 280 4.76 -12.29 -3.83
N LEU A 281 5.92 -12.55 -4.45
CA LEU A 281 7.09 -13.06 -3.74
C LEU A 281 7.62 -12.06 -2.71
N LEU A 282 7.68 -10.77 -3.04
CA LEU A 282 8.09 -9.72 -2.10
C LEU A 282 7.16 -9.69 -0.90
N PHE A 283 5.85 -9.77 -1.13
CA PHE A 283 4.87 -9.83 -0.05
C PHE A 283 4.98 -11.09 0.79
N ALA A 284 5.16 -12.26 0.17
CA ALA A 284 5.40 -13.50 0.89
C ALA A 284 6.69 -13.43 1.73
N ALA A 285 7.74 -12.77 1.21
CA ALA A 285 8.98 -12.56 1.93
C ALA A 285 8.78 -11.65 3.15
N TYR A 286 8.10 -10.52 3.02
CA TYR A 286 7.78 -9.63 4.15
C TYR A 286 6.84 -10.32 5.17
N GLY A 287 5.79 -10.99 4.71
CA GLY A 287 4.86 -11.73 5.56
C GLY A 287 5.56 -12.86 6.33
N GLY A 288 6.41 -13.63 5.65
CA GLY A 288 7.26 -14.64 6.27
C GLY A 288 8.25 -14.05 7.27
N ALA A 289 8.85 -12.89 6.93
CA ALA A 289 9.75 -12.20 7.83
C ALA A 289 9.05 -11.72 9.11
N VAL A 290 7.85 -11.17 8.98
CA VAL A 290 7.02 -10.79 10.14
C VAL A 290 6.66 -12.02 10.96
N ALA A 291 6.18 -13.10 10.34
CA ALA A 291 5.81 -14.31 11.05
C ALA A 291 6.97 -14.90 11.88
N LEU A 292 8.17 -14.99 11.27
CA LEU A 292 9.36 -15.58 11.89
C LEU A 292 10.04 -14.66 12.91
N TRP A 293 10.12 -13.35 12.64
CA TRP A 293 10.91 -12.40 13.44
C TRP A 293 10.08 -11.36 14.20
N HIS A 294 8.76 -11.53 14.33
CA HIS A 294 7.90 -10.56 15.02
C HIS A 294 8.42 -10.14 16.41
N ARG A 295 8.88 -11.10 17.23
CA ARG A 295 9.36 -10.81 18.59
C ARG A 295 10.60 -9.92 18.57
N SER A 296 11.58 -10.25 17.73
CA SER A 296 12.81 -9.48 17.60
C SER A 296 12.54 -8.09 17.00
N MET A 297 11.62 -7.99 16.05
CA MET A 297 11.21 -6.72 15.46
C MET A 297 10.51 -5.82 16.50
N LEU A 298 9.60 -6.39 17.32
CA LEU A 298 8.94 -5.66 18.40
C LEU A 298 9.95 -5.16 19.44
N GLN A 299 10.92 -5.99 19.84
CA GLN A 299 12.02 -5.57 20.72
C GLN A 299 12.86 -4.44 20.10
N GLY A 300 13.11 -4.51 18.79
CA GLY A 300 13.79 -3.44 18.05
C GLY A 300 13.00 -2.13 18.06
N VAL A 301 11.69 -2.20 17.85
CA VAL A 301 10.77 -1.05 17.93
C VAL A 301 10.73 -0.47 19.34
N GLU A 302 10.65 -1.30 20.37
CA GLU A 302 10.71 -0.86 21.76
C GLU A 302 12.04 -0.14 22.05
N GLY A 303 13.16 -0.70 21.58
CA GLY A 303 14.47 -0.06 21.69
C GLY A 303 14.54 1.30 20.98
N LEU A 304 13.91 1.43 19.81
CA LEU A 304 13.80 2.70 19.09
C LEU A 304 12.97 3.73 19.87
N ILE A 305 11.82 3.33 20.41
CA ILE A 305 10.96 4.20 21.21
C ILE A 305 11.69 4.69 22.45
N ARG A 306 12.40 3.82 23.17
CA ARG A 306 13.19 4.20 24.35
C ARG A 306 14.29 5.20 24.02
N LYS A 307 14.98 5.04 22.89
CA LYS A 307 15.99 6.00 22.41
C LYS A 307 15.38 7.34 22.04
N LEU A 308 14.21 7.33 21.40
CA LEU A 308 13.48 8.57 21.10
C LEU A 308 13.03 9.28 22.39
N ASP A 309 12.55 8.53 23.39
CA ASP A 309 12.17 9.07 24.70
C ASP A 309 13.38 9.73 25.39
N GLU A 310 14.56 9.11 25.33
CA GLU A 310 15.80 9.67 25.86
C GLU A 310 16.19 10.98 25.15
N VAL A 311 16.15 11.00 23.82
CA VAL A 311 16.47 12.20 23.02
C VAL A 311 15.48 13.33 23.32
N ILE A 312 14.18 13.02 23.42
CA ILE A 312 13.15 14.01 23.77
C ILE A 312 13.32 14.49 25.21
N GLY A 313 13.66 13.61 26.15
CA GLY A 313 13.92 13.95 27.55
C GLY A 313 15.07 14.95 27.68
N ILE A 314 16.17 14.72 26.95
CA ILE A 314 17.29 15.65 26.83
C ILE A 314 16.83 16.98 26.22
N ALA A 315 16.09 16.94 25.11
CA ALA A 315 15.62 18.15 24.43
C ALA A 315 14.60 18.98 25.23
N THR A 316 13.87 18.34 26.16
CA THR A 316 12.86 18.98 27.01
C THR A 316 13.38 19.33 28.41
N TYR A 317 14.68 19.19 28.66
CA TYR A 317 15.33 19.46 29.95
C TYR A 317 14.74 18.65 31.13
N ARG A 318 14.16 17.47 30.84
CA ARG A 318 13.62 16.54 31.84
C ARG A 318 14.56 15.36 32.05
N GLU A 319 15.83 15.64 32.31
CA GLU A 319 16.83 14.60 32.58
C GLU A 319 16.41 13.77 33.82
N GLY A 320 16.34 12.45 33.65
CA GLY A 320 16.04 11.49 34.74
C GLY A 320 14.56 11.14 34.94
N GLN A 321 13.61 11.90 34.39
CA GLN A 321 12.19 11.51 34.35
C GLN A 321 11.88 10.83 33.02
N ARG A 322 11.86 9.49 32.99
CA ARG A 322 11.31 8.75 31.85
C ARG A 322 9.84 9.14 31.67
N MET A 323 9.52 9.79 30.56
CA MET A 323 8.13 10.19 30.25
C MET A 323 7.25 8.95 30.05
N LEU A 324 7.84 7.87 29.53
CA LEU A 324 7.24 6.53 29.48
C LEU A 324 7.78 5.69 30.65
N THR A 325 7.18 5.87 31.84
CA THR A 325 7.52 5.09 33.04
C THR A 325 6.93 3.67 33.00
N GLU A 326 5.93 3.43 32.14
CA GLU A 326 5.30 2.12 31.93
C GLU A 326 5.79 1.44 30.63
N GLN A 327 5.73 0.10 30.61
CA GLN A 327 5.93 -0.67 29.39
C GLN A 327 5.04 -0.12 28.28
N VAL A 328 5.66 0.26 27.15
CA VAL A 328 4.92 0.72 25.96
C VAL A 328 3.88 -0.36 25.61
N PRO A 329 2.59 -0.03 25.51
CA PRO A 329 1.57 -1.02 25.21
C PRO A 329 1.89 -1.79 23.94
N PHE A 330 1.71 -3.11 23.97
CA PHE A 330 1.97 -3.99 22.83
C PHE A 330 1.29 -3.49 21.54
N VAL A 331 0.08 -2.95 21.66
CA VAL A 331 -0.70 -2.41 20.53
C VAL A 331 0.06 -1.28 19.82
N VAL A 332 0.74 -0.41 20.56
CA VAL A 332 1.47 0.73 20.01
C VAL A 332 2.75 0.26 19.33
N GLN A 333 3.46 -0.68 19.94
CA GLN A 333 4.63 -1.32 19.32
C GLN A 333 4.24 -2.02 18.01
N ALA A 334 3.15 -2.77 18.02
CA ALA A 334 2.62 -3.46 16.85
C ALA A 334 2.18 -2.48 15.76
N LEU A 335 1.55 -1.36 16.12
CA LEU A 335 1.15 -0.29 15.20
C LEU A 335 2.38 0.32 14.52
N LEU A 336 3.38 0.71 15.31
CA LEU A 336 4.59 1.33 14.78
C LEU A 336 5.37 0.36 13.89
N LEU A 337 5.45 -0.91 14.29
CA LEU A 337 6.03 -1.97 13.47
C LEU A 337 5.29 -2.12 12.13
N ALA A 338 3.96 -2.16 12.15
CA ALA A 338 3.15 -2.25 10.93
C ALA A 338 3.42 -1.07 9.98
N CYS A 339 3.47 0.16 10.51
CA CYS A 339 3.82 1.35 9.73
C CYS A 339 5.22 1.23 9.09
N LEU A 340 6.24 0.81 9.85
CA LEU A 340 7.59 0.62 9.34
C LEU A 340 7.64 -0.43 8.22
N ILE A 341 6.92 -1.55 8.39
CA ILE A 341 6.82 -2.60 7.37
C ILE A 341 6.18 -2.06 6.11
N ILE A 342 5.09 -1.31 6.22
CA ILE A 342 4.39 -0.72 5.06
C ILE A 342 5.32 0.23 4.30
N VAL A 343 6.05 1.10 5.01
CA VAL A 343 7.02 2.01 4.40
C VAL A 343 8.12 1.21 3.69
N ALA A 344 8.75 0.26 4.37
CA ALA A 344 9.82 -0.57 3.81
C ALA A 344 9.35 -1.31 2.55
N LEU A 345 8.16 -1.90 2.61
CA LEU A 345 7.52 -2.59 1.49
C LEU A 345 7.23 -1.65 0.32
N ALA A 346 6.77 -0.42 0.56
CA ALA A 346 6.53 0.56 -0.48
C ALA A 346 7.83 0.95 -1.22
N TYR A 347 8.93 1.15 -0.48
CA TYR A 347 10.25 1.40 -1.06
C TYR A 347 10.77 0.17 -1.83
N SER A 348 10.60 -1.03 -1.29
CA SER A 348 10.98 -2.27 -1.96
C SER A 348 10.20 -2.49 -3.26
N LEU A 349 8.91 -2.16 -3.31
CA LEU A 349 8.12 -2.20 -4.54
C LEU A 349 8.66 -1.22 -5.60
N LYS A 350 9.00 0.02 -5.20
CA LYS A 350 9.64 0.98 -6.11
C LYS A 350 11.00 0.48 -6.60
N ALA A 351 11.78 -0.16 -5.74
CA ALA A 351 13.06 -0.75 -6.11
C ALA A 351 12.89 -1.90 -7.13
N VAL A 352 11.94 -2.82 -6.89
CA VAL A 352 11.60 -3.91 -7.83
C VAL A 352 11.10 -3.35 -9.17
N GLU A 353 10.26 -2.32 -9.14
CA GLU A 353 9.79 -1.64 -10.35
C GLU A 353 10.95 -1.02 -11.14
N TYR A 354 11.86 -0.32 -10.45
CA TYR A 354 13.07 0.23 -11.04
C TYR A 354 13.93 -0.87 -11.67
N LEU A 355 14.20 -1.95 -10.94
CA LEU A 355 15.03 -3.07 -11.40
C LEU A 355 14.45 -3.75 -12.66
N ILE A 356 13.13 -3.97 -12.68
CA ILE A 356 12.47 -4.72 -13.76
C ILE A 356 12.18 -3.84 -14.99
N PHE A 357 11.69 -2.61 -14.81
CA PHE A 357 11.25 -1.79 -15.94
C PHE A 357 12.29 -0.77 -16.41
N LYS A 358 13.10 -0.20 -15.50
CA LYS A 358 14.14 0.77 -15.87
C LYS A 358 15.49 0.08 -16.11
N ALA A 359 16.00 -0.65 -15.12
CA ALA A 359 17.28 -1.35 -15.25
C ALA A 359 17.18 -2.61 -16.14
N LYS A 360 15.97 -3.20 -16.25
CA LYS A 360 15.66 -4.38 -17.08
C LYS A 360 16.56 -5.57 -16.76
N VAL A 361 16.73 -5.83 -15.46
CA VAL A 361 17.53 -6.94 -14.91
C VAL A 361 16.70 -8.22 -14.82
#